data_AF-A0A960U4Q6-F1
#
_entry.id   AF-A0A960U4Q6-F1
#
_cell.length_a   1.000
_cell.length_b   1.000
_cell.length_c   1.000
_cell.angle_alpha   90.00
_cell.angle_beta   90.00
_cell.angle_gamma   90.00
#
_symmetry.space_group_name_H-M   'P 1'
#
loop_
_entity.id
_entity.type
_entity.pdbx_description
1 polymer ?
#
loop_
_entity_poly.entity_id
_entity_poly.type
_entity_poly.pdbx_seq_one_letter_code
_entity_poly.pdbx_strand_id
1 'polypeptide(L)'
;QVYEVLFDEKGSEIYLKPAKDFLEIGKEYSIYEVSNLVNQQSDLLIGYKKNSEEEYKDKRCGVVVNPPKSERITFTEVDKLIVISEVEYT
;
A
#
# COMPACT_ATOMS: atom_id res chain seq x y z
N GLN A 1 23.45 9.16 3.48
CA GLN A 1 23.19 7.76 3.86
C GLN A 1 21.74 7.61 4.29
N VAL A 2 20.84 7.42 3.33
CA VAL A 2 19.40 7.10 3.55
C VAL A 2 19.01 5.81 2.79
N TYR A 3 19.82 5.41 1.81
CA TYR A 3 19.63 4.18 1.07
C TYR A 3 19.82 2.94 1.95
N GLU A 4 20.77 2.94 2.88
CA GLU A 4 21.06 1.75 3.70
C GLU A 4 19.89 1.37 4.61
N VAL A 5 19.09 2.31 5.13
CA VAL A 5 17.94 1.98 6.01
C VAL A 5 16.82 1.23 5.27
N LEU A 6 16.73 1.37 3.94
CA LEU A 6 15.78 0.60 3.11
C LEU A 6 16.34 -0.79 2.71
N PHE A 7 17.63 -1.03 2.93
CA PHE A 7 18.32 -2.30 2.59
C PHE A 7 18.93 -2.99 3.81
N ASP A 8 18.83 -2.39 5.01
CA ASP A 8 19.33 -2.99 6.24
C ASP A 8 18.36 -4.08 6.65
N GLU A 9 18.92 -5.28 6.83
CA GLU A 9 18.28 -6.56 7.11
C GLU A 9 17.67 -6.61 8.54
N LYS A 10 17.44 -5.43 9.13
CA LYS A 10 16.86 -5.20 10.46
C LYS A 10 15.94 -3.97 10.46
N GLY A 11 14.65 -4.20 10.22
CA GLY A 11 13.61 -3.47 10.97
C GLY A 11 12.41 -2.93 10.19
N SER A 12 12.45 -2.82 8.85
CA SER A 12 11.31 -2.29 8.10
C SER A 12 11.31 -2.82 6.67
N GLU A 13 10.56 -3.90 6.46
CA GLU A 13 10.43 -4.53 5.14
C GLU A 13 9.21 -3.96 4.40
N ILE A 14 9.32 -3.85 3.07
CA ILE A 14 8.20 -3.47 2.20
C ILE A 14 7.36 -4.71 1.90
N TYR A 15 6.08 -4.64 2.23
CA TYR A 15 5.11 -5.71 2.01
C TYR A 15 4.01 -5.31 1.04
N LEU A 16 3.51 -6.30 0.29
CA LEU A 16 2.24 -6.21 -0.41
C LEU A 16 1.17 -6.97 0.37
N LYS A 17 0.29 -6.24 1.04
CA LYS A 17 -0.84 -6.81 1.80
C LYS A 17 -2.16 -6.59 1.05
N PRO A 18 -3.11 -7.54 1.07
CA PRO A 18 -4.45 -7.36 0.52
C PRO A 18 -5.11 -6.07 1.05
N ALA A 19 -5.75 -5.29 0.18
CA ALA A 19 -6.41 -4.05 0.61
C ALA A 19 -7.55 -4.29 1.61
N LYS A 20 -8.21 -5.44 1.51
CA LYS A 20 -9.30 -5.87 2.40
C LYS A 20 -8.88 -6.09 3.85
N ASP A 21 -7.57 -6.22 4.12
CA ASP A 21 -7.06 -6.37 5.49
C ASP A 21 -7.19 -5.04 6.27
N PHE A 22 -7.31 -3.90 5.56
CA PHE A 22 -7.40 -2.55 6.14
C PHE A 22 -8.70 -1.82 5.78
N LEU A 23 -9.31 -2.15 4.64
CA LEU A 23 -10.37 -1.36 4.03
C LEU A 23 -11.63 -2.19 3.78
N GLU A 24 -12.78 -1.53 3.78
CA GLU A 24 -14.01 -2.09 3.24
C GLU A 24 -13.98 -2.02 1.71
N ILE A 25 -14.04 -3.18 1.06
CA ILE A 25 -13.96 -3.28 -0.39
C ILE A 25 -15.21 -2.69 -1.05
N GLY A 26 -15.01 -1.98 -2.18
CA GLY A 26 -16.09 -1.32 -2.93
C GLY A 26 -16.48 0.07 -2.39
N LYS A 27 -15.96 0.48 -1.24
CA LYS A 27 -16.13 1.83 -0.70
C LYS A 27 -15.02 2.76 -1.20
N GLU A 28 -15.40 4.02 -1.45
CA GLU A 28 -14.45 5.06 -1.86
C GLU A 28 -13.75 5.68 -0.65
N TYR A 29 -12.43 5.82 -0.74
CA TYR A 29 -11.60 6.45 0.27
C TYR A 29 -10.66 7.47 -0.37
N SER A 30 -10.27 8.48 0.39
CA SER A 30 -9.08 9.26 0.07
C SER A 30 -7.83 8.49 0.48
N ILE A 31 -6.71 8.72 -0.21
CA ILE A 31 -5.41 8.14 0.18
C ILE A 31 -5.02 8.51 1.62
N TYR A 32 -5.41 9.70 2.08
CA TYR A 32 -5.23 10.09 3.48
C TYR A 32 -5.98 9.17 4.46
N GLU A 33 -7.26 8.86 4.18
CA GLU A 33 -8.05 7.94 5.00
C GLU A 33 -7.44 6.53 5.01
N VAL A 34 -7.00 6.05 3.83
CA VAL A 34 -6.31 4.75 3.73
C VAL A 34 -5.04 4.74 4.57
N SER A 35 -4.20 5.78 4.46
CA SER A 35 -2.97 5.89 5.24
C SER A 35 -3.24 5.85 6.75
N ASN A 36 -4.32 6.48 7.22
CA ASN A 36 -4.69 6.46 8.63
C ASN A 36 -5.14 5.07 9.09
N LEU A 37 -5.93 4.35 8.29
CA LEU A 37 -6.40 3.00 8.60
C LEU A 37 -5.24 1.98 8.64
N VAL A 38 -4.30 2.10 7.70
CA VAL A 38 -3.08 1.27 7.67
C VAL A 38 -2.22 1.55 8.90
N ASN A 39 -2.03 2.83 9.25
CA ASN A 39 -1.25 3.23 10.43
C ASN A 39 -1.87 2.78 11.77
N GLN A 40 -3.18 2.58 11.85
CA GLN A 40 -3.83 2.00 13.03
C GLN A 40 -3.44 0.54 13.27
N GLN A 41 -2.94 -0.16 12.25
CA GLN A 41 -2.44 -1.53 12.35
C GLN A 41 -0.90 -1.59 12.41
N SER A 42 -0.25 -0.48 12.81
CA SER A 42 1.21 -0.35 12.89
C SER A 42 1.95 -0.50 11.54
N ASP A 43 1.24 -0.31 10.43
CA ASP A 43 1.81 -0.33 9.08
C ASP A 43 1.86 1.09 8.49
N LEU A 44 2.83 1.37 7.61
CA LEU A 44 2.91 2.65 6.90
C LEU A 44 2.59 2.47 5.42
N LEU A 45 1.51 3.11 4.94
CA LEU A 45 1.15 3.12 3.52
C LEU A 45 2.16 3.94 2.70
N ILE A 46 2.73 3.32 1.67
CA ILE A 46 3.59 4.01 0.69
C ILE A 46 3.03 4.00 -0.73
N GLY A 47 2.04 3.15 -1.00
CA GLY A 47 1.43 3.04 -2.32
C GLY A 47 0.40 1.93 -2.40
N TYR A 48 -0.06 1.63 -3.61
CA TYR A 48 -0.99 0.55 -3.89
C TYR A 48 -0.70 -0.12 -5.22
N LYS A 49 -1.25 -1.33 -5.37
CA LYS A 49 -1.28 -2.06 -6.63
C LYS A 49 -2.73 -2.36 -7.00
N LYS A 50 -3.19 -1.80 -8.13
CA LYS A 50 -4.46 -2.12 -8.76
C LYS A 50 -4.32 -3.34 -9.65
N ASN A 51 -5.30 -4.23 -9.60
CA ASN A 51 -5.33 -5.46 -10.38
C ASN A 51 -6.47 -5.39 -11.39
N SER A 52 -6.42 -4.41 -12.31
CA SER A 52 -7.32 -4.30 -13.46
C SER A 52 -6.58 -4.67 -14.76
N GLU A 53 -7.26 -5.35 -15.68
CA GLU A 53 -6.70 -5.68 -17.00
C GLU A 53 -6.25 -4.45 -17.81
N GLU A 54 -6.85 -3.28 -17.53
CA GLU A 54 -6.48 -2.02 -18.16
C GLU A 54 -5.11 -1.50 -17.69
N GLU A 55 -4.77 -1.64 -16.40
CA GLU A 55 -3.50 -1.15 -15.87
C GLU A 55 -2.28 -2.04 -16.21
N TYR A 56 -2.52 -3.29 -16.62
CA TYR A 56 -1.45 -4.12 -17.21
C TYR A 56 -1.01 -3.62 -18.59
N LYS A 57 -1.85 -2.86 -19.30
CA LYS A 57 -1.51 -2.30 -20.62
C LYS A 57 -0.61 -1.07 -20.53
N ASP A 58 -0.65 -0.32 -19.43
CA ASP A 58 0.09 0.95 -19.26
C ASP A 58 1.55 0.77 -18.76
N LYS A 59 2.13 -0.44 -18.86
CA LYS A 59 3.51 -0.78 -18.45
C LYS A 59 3.88 -0.50 -16.97
N ARG A 60 2.99 0.10 -16.17
CA ARG A 60 3.13 0.33 -14.73
C ARG A 60 2.72 -0.89 -13.90
N CYS A 61 2.16 -1.93 -14.53
CA CYS A 61 1.72 -3.16 -13.88
C CYS A 61 0.77 -2.92 -12.69
N GLY A 62 -0.03 -1.85 -12.76
CA GLY A 62 -0.96 -1.48 -11.69
C GLY A 62 -0.35 -0.79 -10.46
N VAL A 63 0.95 -0.53 -10.43
CA VAL A 63 1.64 -0.04 -9.22
C VAL A 63 1.71 1.47 -9.20
N VAL A 64 1.21 2.07 -8.11
CA VAL A 64 1.27 3.50 -7.82
C VAL A 64 1.95 3.71 -6.47
N VAL A 65 3.03 4.49 -6.46
CA VAL A 65 3.80 4.84 -5.25
C VAL A 65 3.68 6.33 -4.99
N ASN A 66 3.55 6.70 -3.71
CA ASN A 66 3.32 8.08 -3.25
C ASN A 66 2.14 8.77 -3.97
N PRO A 67 0.94 8.18 -3.96
CA PRO A 67 -0.23 8.83 -4.55
C PRO A 67 -0.61 10.12 -3.79
N PRO A 68 -1.20 11.12 -4.46
CA PRO A 68 -1.67 12.34 -3.82
C PRO A 68 -2.67 12.04 -2.70
N LYS A 69 -2.48 12.64 -1.51
CA LYS A 69 -3.36 12.40 -0.35
C LYS A 69 -4.84 12.73 -0.59
N SER A 70 -5.13 13.64 -1.51
CA SER A 70 -6.49 14.04 -1.90
C SER A 70 -7.13 13.15 -2.97
N GLU A 71 -6.36 12.25 -3.60
CA GLU A 71 -6.88 11.32 -4.59
C GLU A 71 -7.90 10.38 -3.94
N ARG A 72 -9.04 10.19 -4.63
CA ARG A 72 -10.11 9.29 -4.23
C ARG A 72 -10.00 7.99 -5.02
N ILE A 73 -10.13 6.87 -4.33
CA ILE A 73 -9.94 5.55 -4.91
C ILE A 73 -10.87 4.52 -4.25
N THR A 74 -11.30 3.57 -5.07
CA THR A 74 -12.06 2.39 -4.62
C THR A 74 -11.21 1.14 -4.83
N PHE A 75 -11.09 0.34 -3.78
CA PHE A 75 -10.37 -0.94 -3.81
C PHE A 75 -11.31 -2.10 -4.05
N THR A 76 -10.80 -3.13 -4.73
CA THR A 76 -11.42 -4.43 -4.99
C THR A 76 -10.71 -5.52 -4.19
N GLU A 77 -11.32 -6.71 -4.10
CA GLU A 77 -10.78 -7.88 -3.39
C GLU A 77 -9.36 -8.30 -3.82
N VAL A 78 -8.98 -7.98 -5.05
CA VAL A 78 -7.71 -8.40 -5.67
C VAL A 78 -6.63 -7.33 -5.63
N ASP A 79 -6.97 -6.13 -5.16
CA ASP A 79 -6.04 -5.02 -5.01
C ASP A 79 -5.20 -5.18 -3.74
N LYS A 80 -4.00 -4.61 -3.77
CA LYS A 80 -3.05 -4.67 -2.66
C LYS A 80 -2.57 -3.30 -2.26
N LEU A 81 -2.29 -3.11 -0.98
CA LEU A 81 -1.58 -1.96 -0.46
C LEU A 81 -0.09 -2.30 -0.34
N ILE A 82 0.75 -1.32 -0.65
CA ILE A 82 2.19 -1.40 -0.46
C ILE A 82 2.48 -0.69 0.85
N VAL A 83 2.98 -1.43 1.83
CA VAL A 83 3.18 -0.93 3.19
C VAL A 83 4.58 -1.22 3.67
N ILE A 84 5.07 -0.42 4.62
CA ILE A 84 6.22 -0.76 5.44
C ILE A 84 5.68 -1.30 6.75
N SER A 85 6.14 -2.48 7.16
CA SER A 85 5.77 -3.11 8.44
C SER A 85 7.02 -3.38 9.25
N GLU A 86 6.93 -3.17 10.56
CA GLU A 86 7.92 -3.67 11.51
C GLU A 86 7.65 -5.16 11.73
N VAL A 87 8.59 -6.02 11.33
CA VAL A 87 8.48 -7.47 11.54
C VAL A 87 8.94 -7.78 12.94
N GLU A 88 8.02 -8.05 13.87
CA GLU A 88 8.39 -8.71 15.12
C GLU A 88 8.68 -10.18 14.82
N TYR A 89 9.96 -10.54 14.74
CA TYR A 89 10.39 -11.95 14.78
C TYR A 89 10.06 -12.51 16.18
N THR A 90 8.94 -13.21 16.30
CA THR A 90 8.63 -14.03 17.49
C THR A 90 9.26 -15.41 17.37
#